data_AF-A0A7Y3NB48-F1
#
_entry.id   AF-A0A7Y3NB48-F1
#
_cell.length_a   1.000
_cell.length_b   1.000
_cell.length_c   1.000
_cell.angle_alpha   90.00
_cell.angle_beta   90.00
_cell.angle_gamma   90.00
#
_symmetry.space_group_name_H-M   'P 1'
#
loop_
_entity.id
_entity.type
_entity.pdbx_description
1 polymer ?
#
loop_
_entity_poly.entity_id
_entity_poly.type
_entity_poly.pdbx_seq_one_letter_code
_entity_poly.pdbx_strand_id
1 'polypeptide(L)' 'MPRVFEYNGYKFFFFSNEGIPVEPIHIYVRKGGAQAKIWIEPKPELAENYGFSARELRVILGKVEE' A
#
# COMPACT_ATOMS: atom_id res chain seq x y z
N MET A 1 5.28 12.52 -4.08
CA MET A 1 5.74 11.56 -3.06
C MET A 1 6.87 10.71 -3.59
N PRO A 2 7.93 10.48 -2.79
CA PRO A 2 9.01 9.58 -3.16
C PRO A 2 8.49 8.15 -3.21
N ARG A 3 8.92 7.41 -4.22
CA ARG A 3 8.75 5.95 -4.25
C ARG A 3 9.75 5.36 -3.26
N VAL A 4 9.26 4.69 -2.23
CA VAL A 4 10.11 4.14 -1.16
C VAL A 4 10.65 2.76 -1.50
N PHE A 5 9.90 1.99 -2.31
CA PHE A 5 10.25 0.61 -2.65
C PHE A 5 9.61 0.18 -3.97
N GLU A 6 10.25 -0.76 -4.68
CA GLU A 6 9.63 -1.47 -5.80
C GLU A 6 10.03 -2.94 -5.79
N TYR A 7 9.04 -3.79 -6.09
CA TYR A 7 9.22 -5.23 -6.21
C TYR A 7 8.35 -5.75 -7.34
N ASN A 8 8.90 -6.47 -8.32
CA ASN A 8 8.14 -7.09 -9.42
C ASN A 8 7.09 -6.16 -10.09
N GLY A 9 7.46 -4.88 -10.27
CA GLY A 9 6.61 -3.84 -10.84
C GLY A 9 5.55 -3.24 -9.91
N TYR A 10 5.43 -3.72 -8.67
CA TYR A 10 4.67 -3.05 -7.61
C TYR A 10 5.47 -1.86 -7.10
N LYS A 11 4.89 -0.66 -7.19
CA LYS A 11 5.51 0.59 -6.74
C LYS A 11 4.85 1.01 -5.43
N PHE A 12 5.65 1.14 -4.37
CA PHE A 12 5.21 1.47 -3.03
C PHE A 12 5.56 2.91 -2.72
N PHE A 13 4.61 3.61 -2.11
CA PHE A 13 4.68 5.02 -1.79
C PHE A 13 4.23 5.19 -0.35
N PHE A 14 5.05 5.80 0.49
CA PHE A 14 4.77 6.01 1.91
C PHE A 14 4.09 7.36 2.14
N PHE A 15 3.08 7.36 3.01
CA PHE A 15 2.24 8.51 3.33
C PHE A 15 2.09 8.61 4.85
N SER A 16 2.20 9.84 5.36
CA SER A 16 1.91 10.18 6.76
C SER A 16 1.45 11.64 6.83
N ASN A 17 0.68 11.98 7.87
CA ASN A 17 0.17 13.34 8.10
C ASN A 17 -0.66 13.91 6.93
N GLU A 18 -1.39 13.07 6.19
CA GLU A 18 -2.27 13.49 5.10
C GLU A 18 -3.75 13.23 5.44
N GLY A 19 -4.66 13.96 4.79
CA GLY A 19 -6.12 13.85 5.00
C GLY A 19 -6.69 14.83 6.04
N ILE A 20 -8.02 15.02 6.00
CA ILE A 20 -8.80 15.77 7.01
C ILE A 20 -10.09 14.96 7.30
N PRO A 21 -10.23 14.32 8.48
CA PRO A 21 -9.21 14.19 9.53
C PRO A 21 -7.95 13.45 9.06
N VAL A 22 -6.84 13.62 9.77
CA VAL A 22 -5.56 12.98 9.43
C VAL A 22 -5.71 11.47 9.45
N GLU A 23 -5.25 10.83 8.38
CA GLU A 23 -5.31 9.39 8.21
C GLU A 23 -4.16 8.67 8.93
N PRO A 24 -4.35 7.39 9.31
CA PRO A 24 -3.25 6.55 9.78
C PRO A 24 -2.11 6.46 8.76
N ILE A 25 -0.91 6.13 9.23
CA ILE A 25 0.25 5.90 8.36
C ILE A 25 -0.07 4.77 7.38
N HIS A 26 0.20 5.00 6.09
CA HIS A 26 -0.15 4.05 5.05
C HIS A 26 0.84 3.98 3.91
N ILE A 27 0.72 2.90 3.16
CA ILE A 27 1.40 2.70 1.88
C ILE A 27 0.36 2.61 0.76
N TYR A 28 0.54 3.43 -0.27
CA TYR A 28 -0.11 3.20 -1.55
C TYR A 28 0.77 2.30 -2.42
N VAL A 29 0.13 1.31 -3.05
CA VAL A 29 0.77 0.38 -3.97
C VAL A 29 0.13 0.52 -5.33
N ARG A 30 0.93 0.61 -6.40
CA ARG A 30 0.44 0.72 -7.79
C ARG A 30 1.14 -0.24 -8.73
N LYS A 31 0.39 -0.86 -9.65
CA LYS A 31 0.92 -1.68 -10.75
C LYS A 31 -0.13 -1.87 -11.84
N GLY A 32 0.21 -1.59 -13.10
CA GLY A 32 -0.63 -1.93 -14.25
C GLY A 32 -2.05 -1.35 -14.20
N GLY A 33 -2.24 -0.15 -13.64
CA GLY A 33 -3.55 0.47 -13.45
C GLY A 33 -4.29 0.05 -12.18
N ALA A 34 -3.84 -1.01 -11.50
CA ALA A 34 -4.32 -1.38 -10.18
C ALA A 34 -3.65 -0.56 -9.07
N GLN A 35 -4.39 -0.32 -7.99
CA GLN A 35 -3.90 0.35 -6.80
C GLN A 35 -4.49 -0.23 -5.50
N ALA A 36 -3.72 -0.16 -4.42
CA ALA A 36 -4.19 -0.51 -3.08
C ALA A 36 -3.64 0.47 -2.05
N LYS A 37 -4.37 0.62 -0.95
CA LYS A 37 -3.98 1.36 0.24
C LYS A 37 -3.85 0.39 1.40
N ILE A 38 -2.72 0.41 2.08
CA ILE A 38 -2.41 -0.49 3.20
C ILE A 38 -2.14 0.38 4.43
N TRP A 39 -2.92 0.22 5.50
CA TRP A 39 -2.58 0.78 6.81
C TRP A 39 -1.35 0.07 7.38
N ILE A 40 -0.40 0.79 7.97
CA ILE A 40 0.80 0.18 8.57
C ILE A 40 0.57 -0.14 10.06
N GLU A 41 -0.09 0.76 10.78
CA GLU A 41 -0.32 0.63 12.22
C GLU A 41 -1.76 0.24 12.53
N PRO A 42 -2.00 -0.63 13.53
CA PRO A 42 -1.01 -1.32 14.38
C PRO A 42 -0.32 -2.51 13.69
N LYS A 43 -0.82 -2.95 12.53
CA LYS A 43 -0.23 -3.98 11.68
C LYS A 43 -0.64 -3.74 10.22
N PRO A 44 0.14 -4.23 9.24
CA PRO A 44 -0.23 -4.13 7.82
C PRO A 44 -1.61 -4.69 7.53
N GLU A 45 -2.54 -3.84 7.10
CA GLU A 45 -3.91 -4.25 6.75
C GLU A 45 -4.40 -3.52 5.50
N LEU A 46 -5.17 -4.25 4.67
CA LEU A 46 -5.77 -3.69 3.47
C LEU A 46 -6.87 -2.70 3.83
N ALA A 47 -6.67 -1.43 3.49
CA ALA A 47 -7.68 -0.37 3.63
C ALA A 47 -8.56 -0.29 2.38
N GLU A 48 -7.94 -0.26 1.20
CA GLU A 48 -8.62 -0.11 -0.09
C GLU A 48 -7.93 -0.95 -1.16
N ASN A 49 -8.71 -1.52 -2.07
CA ASN A 49 -8.20 -2.25 -3.23
C ASN A 49 -9.01 -1.89 -4.48
N TYR A 50 -8.28 -1.51 -5.53
CA TYR A 50 -8.81 -1.29 -6.87
C TYR A 50 -7.97 -2.10 -7.86
N GLY A 51 -8.47 -3.28 -8.23
CA GLY A 51 -7.95 -4.07 -9.34
C GLY A 51 -6.90 -5.12 -8.99
N PHE A 52 -6.38 -5.19 -7.76
CA PHE A 52 -5.53 -6.32 -7.37
C PHE A 52 -6.35 -7.55 -7.03
N SER A 53 -5.87 -8.71 -7.49
CA SER A 53 -6.42 -10.00 -7.08
C SER A 53 -6.01 -10.34 -5.64
N ALA A 54 -6.75 -11.26 -5.00
CA ALA A 54 -6.41 -11.74 -3.66
C ALA A 54 -5.00 -12.36 -3.57
N ARG A 55 -4.49 -12.94 -4.66
CA ARG A 55 -3.12 -13.48 -4.72
C ARG A 55 -2.09 -12.35 -4.69
N GLU A 56 -2.33 -11.28 -5.43
CA GLU A 56 -1.42 -10.13 -5.45
C GLU A 56 -1.45 -9.38 -4.13
N LEU A 57 -2.62 -9.20 -3.52
CA LEU A 57 -2.75 -8.58 -2.20
C LEU A 57 -1.97 -9.32 -1.12
N ARG A 58 -1.94 -10.67 -1.15
CA ARG A 58 -1.09 -11.46 -0.24
C ARG A 58 0.39 -11.17 -0.44
N VAL A 59 0.84 -11.05 -1.69
CA VAL A 59 2.24 -10.70 -1.99
C VAL A 59 2.55 -9.29 -1.52
N ILE A 60 1.65 -8.34 -1.76
CA ILE A 60 1.79 -6.94 -1.36
C ILE A 60 1.90 -6.83 0.16
N LEU A 61 0.95 -7.42 0.91
CA LEU A 61 0.95 -7.38 2.37
C LEU A 61 2.23 -8.00 2.95
N GLY A 62 2.65 -9.16 2.43
CA GLY A 62 3.90 -9.79 2.87
C GLY A 62 5.15 -8.96 2.57
N LYS A 63 5.10 -7.99 1.64
CA LYS A 63 6.19 -7.04 1.38
C LYS A 63 6.11 -5.75 2.17
N VAL A 64 4.96 -5.45 2.77
CA VAL A 64 4.81 -4.33 3.70
C VAL A 64 5.22 -4.72 5.12
N GLU A 65 5.16 -6.02 5.45
CA GLU A 65 5.51 -6.56 6.77
C GLU A 65 7.00 -6.89 6.95
N GLU A 66 7.77 -7.05 5.86
CA GLU A 66 9.22 -7.32 5.85
C GLU A 66 10.05 -6.05 6.06
#